data_AF-A0A966EPX6-F1
#
_entry.id   AF-A0A966EPX6-F1
#
_cell.length_a   1.000
_cell.length_b   1.000
_cell.length_c   1.000
_cell.angle_alpha   90.00
_cell.angle_beta   90.00
_cell.angle_gamma   90.00
#
_symmetry.space_group_name_H-M   'P 1'
#
loop_
_entity.id
_entity.type
_entity.pdbx_description
1 polymer ?
#
loop_
_entity_poly.entity_id
_entity_poly.type
_entity_poly.pdbx_seq_one_letter_code
_entity_poly.pdbx_strand_id
1 'polypeptide(L)'
;WSALGVRQGDGEEQVWTLPMRQGGNGYFRVVKADNVEDLESAVFGELSFQGVPEFAGNSASAWVRLWEYDPRIADKGADLFAEQIIEEIPVGPGLKRFRFELGDKSKANPNRNYYITAAIYEKGRVGDVNARIYFLDGFNRVDLPSEFFGSFKRLK
;
A
#
# COMPACT_ATOMS: atom_id res chain seq x y z
N TRP A 1 4.54 -17.43 -31.15
CA TRP A 1 3.95 -16.86 -29.92
C TRP A 1 2.76 -16.06 -30.37
N SER A 2 1.62 -16.72 -30.33
CA SER A 2 0.33 -16.30 -30.85
C SER A 2 -0.69 -16.61 -29.78
N ALA A 3 -1.65 -15.68 -29.65
CA ALA A 3 -2.98 -15.68 -29.03
C ALA A 3 -3.25 -16.57 -27.81
N LEU A 4 -4.19 -16.14 -26.95
CA LEU A 4 -5.34 -16.97 -26.59
C LEU A 4 -6.35 -16.11 -25.80
N GLY A 5 -7.35 -15.62 -26.51
CA GLY A 5 -8.70 -15.87 -25.99
C GLY A 5 -9.10 -17.29 -26.42
N VAL A 6 -9.75 -18.06 -25.53
CA VAL A 6 -11.14 -18.55 -25.63
C VAL A 6 -11.44 -19.41 -24.38
N ARG A 7 -12.38 -18.90 -23.57
CA ARG A 7 -13.53 -19.50 -22.84
C ARG A 7 -13.47 -20.86 -22.08
N GLN A 8 -14.12 -20.77 -20.91
CA GLN A 8 -15.14 -21.68 -20.32
C GLN A 8 -14.71 -22.97 -19.57
N GLY A 9 -14.21 -22.77 -18.34
CA GLY A 9 -14.76 -23.33 -17.08
C GLY A 9 -14.78 -24.85 -16.86
N ASP A 10 -13.85 -25.34 -16.04
CA ASP A 10 -13.80 -26.74 -15.56
C ASP A 10 -13.36 -26.87 -14.08
N GLY A 11 -13.14 -25.76 -13.37
CA GLY A 11 -12.70 -25.82 -11.97
C GLY A 11 -11.22 -26.16 -11.75
N GLU A 12 -10.37 -26.07 -12.77
CA GLU A 12 -8.92 -26.15 -12.59
C GLU A 12 -8.28 -24.78 -12.35
N GLU A 13 -7.35 -24.75 -11.39
CA GLU A 13 -6.59 -23.59 -10.96
C GLU A 13 -5.69 -23.09 -12.10
N GLN A 14 -6.02 -21.94 -12.69
CA GLN A 14 -5.23 -21.36 -13.79
C GLN A 14 -4.10 -20.48 -13.25
N VAL A 15 -2.87 -20.95 -13.43
CA VAL A 15 -1.64 -20.20 -13.18
C VAL A 15 -1.35 -19.30 -14.38
N TRP A 16 -1.29 -17.99 -14.15
CA TRP A 16 -0.91 -17.00 -15.16
C TRP A 16 0.58 -16.66 -15.04
N THR A 17 1.33 -16.90 -16.11
CA THR A 17 2.74 -16.49 -16.22
C THR A 17 2.81 -15.14 -16.95
N LEU A 18 3.08 -14.07 -16.21
CA LEU A 18 3.27 -12.73 -16.78
C LEU A 18 4.70 -12.57 -17.33
N PRO A 19 4.89 -12.01 -18.54
CA PRO A 19 6.22 -11.75 -19.07
C PRO A 19 6.91 -10.65 -18.26
N MET A 20 8.02 -10.99 -17.60
CA MET A 20 8.88 -10.02 -16.91
C MET A 20 9.48 -9.03 -17.92
N ARG A 21 9.21 -7.73 -17.76
CA ARG A 21 10.00 -6.69 -18.43
C ARG A 21 11.37 -6.63 -17.74
N GLN A 22 12.43 -6.93 -18.49
CA GLN A 22 13.81 -6.76 -18.01
C GLN A 22 14.05 -5.28 -17.64
N GLY A 23 14.36 -5.01 -16.37
CA GLY A 23 14.79 -3.70 -15.88
C GLY A 23 13.90 -3.04 -14.83
N GLY A 24 12.73 -3.60 -14.51
CA GLY A 24 11.88 -3.12 -13.41
C GLY A 24 11.94 -4.06 -12.21
N ASN A 25 12.27 -3.55 -11.01
CA ASN A 25 12.04 -4.28 -9.76
C ASN A 25 10.53 -4.24 -9.42
N GLY A 26 9.70 -4.83 -10.28
CA GLY A 26 8.24 -4.78 -10.16
C GLY A 26 7.69 -6.01 -9.43
N TYR A 27 6.89 -5.77 -8.38
CA TYR A 27 5.94 -6.75 -7.86
C TYR A 27 4.70 -6.76 -8.77
N PHE A 28 4.08 -7.92 -8.96
CA PHE A 28 2.88 -8.02 -9.80
C PHE A 28 1.61 -7.80 -8.98
N ARG A 29 0.78 -6.86 -9.42
CA ARG A 29 -0.59 -6.74 -8.95
C ARG A 29 -1.46 -7.75 -9.70
N VAL A 30 -1.90 -8.81 -9.03
CA VAL A 30 -2.95 -9.69 -9.58
C VAL A 30 -4.28 -8.96 -9.44
N VAL A 31 -4.69 -8.25 -10.49
CA VAL A 31 -6.03 -7.65 -10.58
C VAL A 31 -6.93 -8.63 -11.30
N LYS A 32 -8.02 -9.07 -10.64
CA LYS A 32 -9.10 -9.81 -11.30
C LYS A 32 -9.95 -8.81 -12.09
N ALA A 33 -9.42 -8.30 -13.19
CA ALA A 33 -10.13 -7.38 -14.07
C ALA A 33 -9.73 -7.63 -15.53
N ASP A 34 -10.73 -7.70 -16.41
CA ASP A 34 -10.62 -8.02 -17.82
C ASP A 34 -9.88 -6.98 -18.67
N ASN A 35 -9.25 -5.97 -18.05
CA ASN A 35 -8.43 -4.95 -18.70
C ASN A 35 -7.26 -4.57 -17.78
N VAL A 36 -6.11 -5.20 -17.98
CA VAL A 36 -4.84 -4.77 -17.38
C VAL A 36 -4.29 -3.63 -18.24
N GLU A 37 -4.79 -2.41 -18.03
CA GLU A 37 -4.03 -1.23 -18.41
C GLU A 37 -2.77 -1.15 -17.51
N ASP A 38 -1.67 -0.63 -18.04
CA ASP A 38 -0.39 -0.44 -17.32
C ASP A 38 -0.61 0.66 -16.26
N LEU A 39 -1.27 0.31 -15.14
CA LEU A 39 -1.64 1.23 -14.07
C LEU A 39 -0.41 1.57 -13.24
N GLU A 40 0.26 2.68 -13.58
CA GLU A 40 1.34 3.21 -12.75
C GLU A 40 0.79 3.75 -11.42
N SER A 41 1.40 3.30 -10.32
CA SER A 41 1.04 3.69 -8.95
C SER A 41 1.15 5.21 -8.74
N ALA A 42 0.15 5.79 -8.07
CA ALA A 42 0.17 7.22 -7.75
C ALA A 42 1.22 7.56 -6.69
N VAL A 43 1.36 6.70 -5.69
CA VAL A 43 2.49 6.75 -4.76
C VAL A 43 3.04 5.36 -4.54
N PHE A 44 4.35 5.24 -4.52
CA PHE A 44 5.05 4.03 -4.08
C PHE A 44 6.12 4.38 -3.07
N GLY A 45 6.66 3.40 -2.36
CA GLY A 45 7.83 3.66 -1.52
C GLY A 45 8.07 2.63 -0.44
N GLU A 46 8.82 3.05 0.58
CA GLU A 46 9.26 2.21 1.69
C GLU A 46 8.98 2.88 3.04
N LEU A 47 8.35 2.14 3.94
CA LEU A 47 8.16 2.58 5.32
C LEU A 47 9.01 1.74 6.25
N SER A 48 9.57 2.39 7.27
CA SER A 48 10.47 1.79 8.24
C SER A 48 9.97 1.95 9.66
N PHE A 49 10.36 1.04 10.56
CA PHE A 49 10.05 1.18 11.98
C PHE A 49 11.08 0.46 12.84
N GLN A 50 11.26 0.94 14.06
CA GLN A 50 12.09 0.25 15.04
C GLN A 50 11.25 -0.85 15.73
N GLY A 51 11.49 -2.09 15.32
CA GLY A 51 10.85 -3.26 15.90
C GLY A 51 11.39 -3.57 17.30
N VAL A 52 10.52 -4.09 18.16
CA VAL A 52 10.82 -4.45 19.54
C VAL A 52 10.68 -5.96 19.79
N PRO A 53 11.37 -6.52 20.79
CA PRO A 53 11.32 -7.96 21.08
C PRO A 53 9.93 -8.49 21.44
N GLU A 54 9.05 -7.64 21.99
CA GLU A 54 7.69 -8.00 22.42
C GLU A 54 6.81 -8.56 21.28
N PHE A 55 7.12 -8.21 20.04
CA PHE A 55 6.42 -8.70 18.84
C PHE A 55 7.22 -9.77 18.09
N ALA A 56 8.33 -10.27 18.65
CA ALA A 56 9.10 -11.36 18.05
C ALA A 56 8.27 -12.65 18.05
N GLY A 57 8.01 -13.21 16.87
CA GLY A 57 7.18 -14.41 16.70
C GLY A 57 5.69 -14.14 16.48
N ASN A 58 5.25 -12.89 16.62
CA ASN A 58 3.93 -12.46 16.16
C ASN A 58 3.96 -12.08 14.69
N SER A 59 2.80 -11.80 14.12
CA SER A 59 2.67 -11.22 12.79
C SER A 59 1.89 -9.91 12.91
N ALA A 60 2.15 -9.00 12.00
CA ALA A 60 1.50 -7.70 11.97
C ALA A 60 1.02 -7.37 10.56
N SER A 61 0.05 -6.46 10.48
CA SER A 61 -0.45 -5.93 9.22
C SER A 61 -0.25 -4.43 9.19
N ALA A 62 0.20 -3.89 8.06
CA ALA A 62 0.24 -2.46 7.82
C ALA A 62 -0.99 -2.03 7.02
N TRP A 63 -1.57 -0.89 7.39
CA TRP A 63 -2.62 -0.24 6.63
C TRP A 63 -2.13 1.12 6.21
N VAL A 64 -1.86 1.27 4.92
CA VAL A 64 -1.37 2.50 4.31
C VAL A 64 -2.51 3.11 3.49
N ARG A 65 -2.77 4.40 3.69
CA ARG A 65 -3.88 5.12 3.07
C ARG A 65 -3.40 6.43 2.48
N LEU A 66 -3.79 6.66 1.25
CA LEU A 66 -3.62 7.91 0.51
C LEU A 66 -4.95 8.66 0.54
N TRP A 67 -4.90 9.87 1.06
CA TRP A 67 -6.04 10.77 1.16
C TRP A 67 -5.88 11.92 0.19
N GLU A 68 -6.98 12.37 -0.39
CA GLU A 68 -7.05 13.59 -1.19
C GLU A 68 -7.89 14.63 -0.46
N TYR A 69 -7.56 15.92 -0.58
CA TYR A 69 -8.35 16.98 0.03
C TYR A 69 -8.31 18.27 -0.79
N ASP A 70 -9.34 19.11 -0.65
CA ASP A 70 -9.30 20.46 -1.18
C ASP A 70 -8.38 21.33 -0.31
N PRO A 71 -7.32 21.94 -0.87
CA PRO A 71 -6.44 22.81 -0.09
C PRO A 71 -7.17 23.98 0.60
N ARG A 72 -8.36 24.37 0.11
CA ARG A 72 -9.17 25.46 0.68
C ARG A 72 -9.95 25.08 1.92
N ILE A 73 -10.28 23.79 2.10
CA ILE A 73 -11.08 23.31 3.26
C ILE A 73 -10.27 22.42 4.21
N ALA A 74 -8.96 22.27 3.95
CA ALA A 74 -8.03 21.44 4.71
C ALA A 74 -8.51 19.98 4.83
N ASP A 75 -8.02 19.26 5.83
CA ASP A 75 -8.26 17.83 6.06
C ASP A 75 -9.71 17.48 6.44
N LYS A 76 -10.52 18.47 6.85
CA LYS A 76 -11.92 18.27 7.25
C LYS A 76 -12.82 17.65 6.16
N GLY A 77 -12.42 17.75 4.91
CA GLY A 77 -13.11 17.15 3.76
C GLY A 77 -12.20 16.22 2.97
N ALA A 78 -11.27 15.54 3.63
CA ALA A 78 -10.40 14.58 2.97
C ALA A 78 -11.16 13.31 2.58
N ASP A 79 -11.05 12.92 1.31
CA ASP A 79 -11.61 11.70 0.76
C ASP A 79 -10.51 10.62 0.63
N LEU A 80 -10.88 9.36 0.83
CA LEU A 80 -9.95 8.24 0.68
C LEU A 80 -9.71 8.01 -0.82
N PHE A 81 -8.52 8.34 -1.29
CA PHE A 81 -8.14 8.16 -2.70
C PHE A 81 -7.73 6.71 -2.99
N ALA A 82 -6.92 6.11 -2.11
CA ALA A 82 -6.52 4.72 -2.22
C ALA A 82 -6.04 4.16 -0.87
N GLU A 83 -6.09 2.85 -0.73
CA GLU A 83 -5.52 2.15 0.42
C GLU A 83 -4.88 0.82 0.04
N GLN A 84 -3.96 0.38 0.87
CA GLN A 84 -3.35 -0.93 0.79
C GLN A 84 -3.23 -1.51 2.21
N ILE A 85 -3.69 -2.74 2.36
CA ILE A 85 -3.41 -3.57 3.53
C ILE A 85 -2.30 -4.53 3.14
N ILE A 86 -1.21 -4.51 3.89
CA ILE A 86 -0.07 -5.40 3.71
C ILE A 86 -0.06 -6.36 4.88
N GLU A 87 -0.34 -7.62 4.60
CA GLU A 87 -0.32 -8.68 5.59
C GLU A 87 1.11 -9.16 5.85
N GLU A 88 1.33 -9.68 7.06
CA GLU A 88 2.57 -10.38 7.44
C GLU A 88 3.85 -9.56 7.26
N ILE A 89 3.80 -8.27 7.64
CA ILE A 89 5.01 -7.42 7.60
C ILE A 89 6.09 -7.95 8.56
N PRO A 90 7.39 -7.71 8.28
CA PRO A 90 8.48 -8.17 9.14
C PRO A 90 8.40 -7.53 10.53
N VAL A 91 8.33 -8.35 11.59
CA VAL A 91 8.34 -7.89 13.00
C VAL A 91 9.48 -8.52 13.80
N GLY A 92 9.65 -8.11 15.05
CA GLY A 92 10.77 -8.49 15.92
C GLY A 92 11.84 -7.39 16.04
N PRO A 93 12.94 -7.64 16.77
CA PRO A 93 13.90 -6.60 17.11
C PRO A 93 14.64 -6.04 15.89
N GLY A 94 15.03 -4.77 15.99
CA GLY A 94 15.84 -4.06 14.99
C GLY A 94 15.04 -3.24 14.00
N LEU A 95 15.72 -2.62 13.04
CA LEU A 95 15.08 -1.84 11.99
C LEU A 95 14.33 -2.78 11.04
N LYS A 96 13.03 -2.52 10.85
CA LYS A 96 12.15 -3.22 9.91
C LYS A 96 11.69 -2.28 8.82
N ARG A 97 11.42 -2.84 7.65
CA ARG A 97 11.04 -2.11 6.44
C ARG A 97 10.04 -2.93 5.64
N PHE A 98 9.13 -2.25 4.97
CA PHE A 98 8.25 -2.84 3.98
C PHE A 98 7.91 -1.82 2.89
N ARG A 99 7.60 -2.31 1.70
CA ARG A 99 7.23 -1.48 0.56
C ARG A 99 5.73 -1.42 0.38
N PHE A 100 5.26 -0.35 -0.24
CA PHE A 100 3.84 -0.14 -0.53
C PHE A 100 3.64 0.57 -1.87
N GLU A 101 2.45 0.42 -2.41
CA GLU A 101 2.00 1.08 -3.64
C GLU A 101 0.52 1.44 -3.53
N LEU A 102 0.18 2.68 -3.87
CA LEU A 102 -1.16 3.25 -3.68
C LEU A 102 -1.67 3.92 -4.94
N GLY A 103 -2.92 3.61 -5.25
CA GLY A 103 -3.71 4.33 -6.24
C GLY A 103 -3.21 4.16 -7.67
N ASP A 104 -3.84 4.89 -8.56
CA ASP A 104 -3.54 4.94 -9.98
C ASP A 104 -3.29 6.40 -10.34
N LYS A 105 -2.10 6.71 -10.86
CA LYS A 105 -1.69 8.08 -11.13
C LYS A 105 -2.62 8.80 -12.10
N SER A 106 -3.30 8.08 -13.00
CA SER A 106 -4.20 8.65 -14.00
C SER A 106 -5.46 9.26 -13.38
N LYS A 107 -5.81 8.85 -12.16
CA LYS A 107 -6.98 9.32 -11.41
C LYS A 107 -6.68 10.53 -10.54
N ALA A 108 -5.41 10.93 -10.43
CA ALA A 108 -5.00 12.06 -9.62
C ALA A 108 -5.55 13.38 -10.22
N ASN A 109 -6.27 14.13 -9.39
CA ASN A 109 -6.72 15.48 -9.71
C ASN A 109 -5.62 16.51 -9.36
N PRO A 110 -5.14 17.32 -10.31
CA PRO A 110 -4.09 18.32 -10.08
C PRO A 110 -4.53 19.51 -9.21
N ASN A 111 -5.83 19.68 -8.98
CA ASN A 111 -6.38 20.73 -8.11
C ASN A 111 -6.60 20.27 -6.66
N ARG A 112 -6.17 19.05 -6.33
CA ARG A 112 -6.23 18.47 -4.99
C ARG A 112 -4.84 18.32 -4.42
N ASN A 113 -4.76 18.34 -3.10
CA ASN A 113 -3.55 17.97 -2.38
C ASN A 113 -3.72 16.57 -1.79
N TYR A 114 -2.60 15.88 -1.56
CA TYR A 114 -2.60 14.51 -1.08
C TYR A 114 -1.73 14.36 0.15
N TYR A 115 -2.09 13.40 1.00
CA TYR A 115 -1.27 12.99 2.13
C TYR A 115 -1.44 11.53 2.46
N ILE A 116 -0.41 10.96 3.09
CA ILE A 116 -0.38 9.58 3.53
C ILE A 116 -0.61 9.49 5.03
N THR A 117 -1.40 8.48 5.41
CA THR A 117 -1.43 7.98 6.78
C THR A 117 -1.12 6.49 6.74
N ALA A 118 -0.41 6.01 7.75
CA ALA A 118 -0.20 4.58 7.89
C ALA A 118 -0.23 4.17 9.36
N ALA A 119 -0.66 2.94 9.62
CA ALA A 119 -0.60 2.33 10.93
C ALA A 119 -0.25 0.85 10.83
N ILE A 120 0.44 0.34 11.85
CA ILE A 120 0.73 -1.09 12.00
C ILE A 120 -0.17 -1.63 13.12
N TYR A 121 -0.80 -2.76 12.85
CA TYR A 121 -1.71 -3.46 13.76
C TYR A 121 -1.19 -4.86 14.05
N GLU A 122 -1.61 -5.43 15.17
CA GLU A 122 -1.52 -6.88 15.39
C GLU A 122 -2.26 -7.62 14.25
N LYS A 123 -1.75 -8.80 13.85
CA LYS A 123 -2.30 -9.55 12.70
C LYS A 123 -3.82 -9.68 12.77
N GLY A 124 -4.45 -9.41 11.62
CA GLY A 124 -5.89 -9.59 11.42
C GLY A 124 -6.77 -8.54 12.11
N ARG A 125 -6.18 -7.55 12.80
CA ARG A 125 -6.91 -6.50 13.55
C ARG A 125 -6.79 -5.13 12.92
N VAL A 126 -6.68 -5.07 11.60
CA VAL A 126 -6.58 -3.80 10.86
C VAL A 126 -7.81 -2.95 11.14
N GLY A 127 -7.57 -1.72 11.60
CA GLY A 127 -8.62 -0.76 11.93
C GLY A 127 -9.09 -0.77 13.39
N ASP A 128 -8.73 -1.78 14.17
CA ASP A 128 -8.93 -1.75 15.62
C ASP A 128 -7.91 -0.80 16.26
N VAL A 129 -8.39 0.32 16.81
CA VAL A 129 -7.56 1.34 17.45
C VAL A 129 -6.77 0.78 18.62
N ASN A 130 -7.31 -0.21 19.34
CA ASN A 130 -6.64 -0.81 20.49
C ASN A 130 -5.55 -1.81 20.08
N ALA A 131 -5.63 -2.35 18.85
CA ALA A 131 -4.64 -3.26 18.30
C ALA A 131 -3.53 -2.52 17.53
N ARG A 132 -3.55 -1.19 17.51
CA ARG A 132 -2.56 -0.37 16.81
C ARG A 132 -1.26 -0.34 17.61
N ILE A 133 -0.17 -0.69 16.95
CA ILE A 133 1.16 -0.80 17.56
C ILE A 133 2.02 0.41 17.17
N TYR A 134 1.97 0.79 15.90
CA TYR A 134 2.73 1.91 15.35
C TYR A 134 1.84 2.80 14.48
N PHE A 135 2.24 4.06 14.33
CA PHE A 135 1.62 5.00 13.40
C PHE A 135 2.66 5.85 12.69
N LEU A 136 2.37 6.20 11.45
CA LEU A 136 3.14 7.19 10.72
C LEU A 136 2.73 8.56 11.25
N ASP A 137 3.68 9.26 11.87
CA ASP A 137 3.40 10.50 12.59
C ASP A 137 3.20 11.68 11.64
N GLY A 138 2.35 12.63 12.06
CA GLY A 138 2.11 13.88 11.36
C GLY A 138 1.29 13.77 10.06
N PHE A 139 1.20 14.92 9.38
CA PHE A 139 0.50 15.08 8.10
C PHE A 139 1.48 14.94 6.93
N ASN A 140 1.64 13.71 6.43
CA ASN A 140 2.66 13.36 5.45
C ASN A 140 2.21 13.71 4.03
N ARG A 141 2.36 14.98 3.64
CA ARG A 141 1.99 15.47 2.30
C ARG A 141 2.83 14.80 1.20
N VAL A 142 2.20 14.55 0.07
CA VAL A 142 2.82 13.96 -1.11
C VAL A 142 2.30 14.63 -2.38
N ASP A 143 3.18 14.79 -3.35
CA ASP A 143 2.81 15.14 -4.73
C ASP A 143 2.57 13.86 -5.52
N LEU A 144 1.76 13.90 -6.59
CA LEU A 144 1.47 12.72 -7.40
C LEU A 144 1.96 12.90 -8.85
N PRO A 145 2.65 11.90 -9.46
CA PRO A 145 3.16 10.69 -8.82
C PRO A 145 4.41 10.95 -7.96
N SER A 146 4.64 10.15 -6.91
CA SER A 146 5.87 10.25 -6.11
C SER A 146 6.34 8.94 -5.48
N GLU A 147 7.61 8.95 -5.08
CA GLU A 147 8.18 7.98 -4.15
C GLU A 147 8.18 8.56 -2.73
N PHE A 148 7.71 7.79 -1.75
CA PHE A 148 7.60 8.24 -0.36
C PHE A 148 8.37 7.34 0.62
N PHE A 149 9.13 7.99 1.51
CA PHE A 149 9.85 7.34 2.59
C PHE A 149 9.38 7.87 3.93
N GLY A 150 9.12 6.94 4.87
CA GLY A 150 8.61 7.29 6.18
C GLY A 150 9.14 6.39 7.28
N SER A 151 9.12 6.91 8.51
CA SER A 151 9.40 6.11 9.70
C SER A 151 8.22 6.16 10.66
N PHE A 152 7.74 5.00 11.09
CA PHE A 152 6.70 4.92 12.08
C PHE A 152 7.20 5.25 13.47
N LYS A 153 6.32 5.85 14.27
CA LYS A 153 6.46 5.99 15.71
C LYS A 153 5.66 4.90 16.43
N ARG A 154 6.26 4.35 17.49
CA ARG A 154 5.61 3.40 18.37
C ARG A 154 4.58 4.13 19.24
N LEU A 155 3.41 3.54 19.44
CA LEU A 155 2.47 3.98 20.47
C LEU A 155 2.97 3.47 21.83
N LYS A 156 3.04 4.38 22.81
CA LYS A 156 3.52 4.06 24.17
C LYS A 156 2.66 2.97 24.80
#